data_AF-A0A2S6R442-F1
#
_entry.id   AF-A0A2S6R442-F1
#
_cell.length_a   1.000
_cell.length_b   1.000
_cell.length_c   1.000
_cell.angle_alpha   90.00
_cell.angle_beta   90.00
_cell.angle_gamma   90.00
#
_symmetry.space_group_name_H-M   'P 1'
#
loop_
_entity.id
_entity.type
_entity.pdbx_description
1 polymer ?
#
loop_
_entity_poly.entity_id
_entity_poly.type
_entity_poly.pdbx_seq_one_letter_code
_entity_poly.pdbx_strand_id
1 'polypeptide(L)'
;MVFFRSIITLPRIACIAAILISLGSATINVAPASEVWLPVPLPNIEHNKVTLRVAHAINPRFSHMTQQQISILLQEARQVSAEHFGIEIDFGTTEQIAIADLFAMRPDIADDELMEWVYDFKTGGGDTDKLVDDLLARLQRSDSQLEDIYAFARPHLINPPRGATAEGYAEALTDTLLRRLRVWRVLPANDKRSIIDETVFNEWTFWDTLAHGALPYDIVLTNQLVASAEYYGMDVHSALRGGISVGTTSYSRDGPLHNYAFLSTFPFSNDYPPIIQLRGGGRYADDEAARLAGAYLAHEIGHVLLHLGHPFNQSACVMNPAQLLDFRSWRKNLDADSCPLGASAEMEPGAAGLSYNSAWVLP
;
A
#
# COMPACT_ATOMS: atom_id res chain seq x y z
N MET A 1 66.45 -22.85 59.78
CA MET A 1 66.78 -21.41 59.60
C MET A 1 65.46 -20.64 59.73
N VAL A 2 65.19 -19.97 60.87
CA VAL A 2 65.55 -18.54 61.16
C VAL A 2 64.65 -17.63 60.29
N PHE A 3 63.65 -16.85 60.72
CA PHE A 3 63.08 -16.42 62.02
C PHE A 3 61.61 -15.96 61.85
N PHE A 4 60.85 -16.07 62.95
CA PHE A 4 59.77 -15.21 63.47
C PHE A 4 59.27 -13.96 62.70
N ARG A 5 57.94 -13.76 62.71
CA ARG A 5 57.30 -12.77 63.62
C ARG A 5 55.79 -12.99 63.76
N SER A 6 55.35 -13.01 65.02
CA SER A 6 53.96 -12.99 65.49
C SER A 6 53.65 -11.65 66.16
N ILE A 7 52.35 -11.48 66.50
CA ILE A 7 51.72 -10.58 67.51
C ILE A 7 51.56 -9.12 67.02
N ILE A 8 50.38 -8.43 67.02
CA ILE A 8 49.57 -7.98 68.17
C ILE A 8 48.14 -7.50 67.74
N THR A 9 47.13 -8.11 68.38
CA THR A 9 45.78 -7.70 68.90
C THR A 9 44.88 -6.56 68.33
N LEU A 10 43.60 -6.93 68.02
CA LEU A 10 42.25 -6.48 68.49
C LEU A 10 41.95 -4.97 68.77
N PRO A 11 40.70 -4.43 68.57
CA PRO A 11 39.44 -5.03 69.05
C PRO A 11 38.17 -4.87 68.15
N ARG A 12 37.10 -5.52 68.62
CA ARG A 12 35.72 -5.52 68.12
C ARG A 12 35.08 -4.11 68.08
N ILE A 13 34.44 -3.77 66.96
CA ILE A 13 33.27 -2.87 66.93
C ILE A 13 32.24 -3.47 65.98
N ALA A 14 31.06 -3.76 66.52
CA ALA A 14 29.86 -4.10 65.79
C ALA A 14 29.24 -2.81 65.23
N CYS A 15 28.86 -2.80 63.94
CA CYS A 15 27.90 -1.83 63.39
C CYS A 15 27.21 -2.42 62.15
N ILE A 16 25.97 -2.86 62.38
CA ILE A 16 24.74 -2.52 61.63
C ILE A 16 24.73 -2.78 60.11
N ALA A 17 23.76 -3.63 59.75
CA ALA A 17 23.31 -3.95 58.41
C ALA A 17 23.03 -2.73 57.54
N ALA A 18 23.54 -2.78 56.31
CA ALA A 18 22.96 -2.11 55.15
C ALA A 18 23.02 -3.10 53.98
N ILE A 19 21.99 -3.94 53.85
CA ILE A 19 21.74 -4.66 52.59
C ILE A 19 21.16 -3.60 51.65
N LEU A 20 22.02 -3.04 50.81
CA LEU A 20 21.59 -2.37 49.58
C LEU A 20 20.98 -3.45 48.68
N ILE A 21 19.67 -3.58 48.73
CA ILE A 21 18.91 -4.27 47.68
C ILE A 21 19.09 -3.40 46.44
N SER A 22 19.97 -3.80 45.53
CA SER A 22 19.94 -3.28 44.18
C SER A 22 18.62 -3.73 43.57
N LEU A 23 17.66 -2.81 43.52
CA LEU A 23 16.58 -2.84 42.53
C LEU A 23 17.24 -2.70 41.15
N GLY A 24 17.88 -3.78 40.70
CA GLY A 24 18.22 -3.94 39.30
C GLY A 24 16.90 -4.04 38.58
N SER A 25 16.53 -2.96 37.91
CA SER A 25 15.48 -2.94 36.89
C SER A 25 15.76 -4.13 35.96
N ALA A 26 15.04 -5.22 36.16
CA ALA A 26 14.93 -6.24 35.14
C ALA A 26 14.16 -5.55 34.02
N THR A 27 14.91 -5.01 33.06
CA THR A 27 14.37 -4.74 31.73
C THR A 27 13.84 -6.09 31.28
N ILE A 28 12.53 -6.24 31.34
CA ILE A 28 11.85 -7.31 30.64
C ILE A 28 12.18 -7.03 29.19
N ASN A 29 13.23 -7.68 28.67
CA ASN A 29 13.39 -7.89 27.25
C ASN A 29 12.23 -8.79 26.85
N VAL A 30 11.06 -8.18 26.68
CA VAL A 30 10.01 -8.77 25.87
C VAL A 30 10.67 -8.84 24.50
N ALA A 31 11.08 -10.04 24.10
CA ALA A 31 11.47 -10.27 22.72
C ALA A 31 10.34 -9.67 21.86
N PRO A 32 10.66 -8.92 20.78
CA PRO A 32 9.62 -8.38 19.91
C PRO A 32 8.65 -9.51 19.59
N ALA A 33 7.36 -9.24 19.78
CA ALA A 33 6.32 -10.23 19.49
C ALA A 33 6.61 -10.75 18.09
N SER A 34 6.81 -12.07 17.96
CA SER A 34 7.13 -12.67 16.67
C SER A 34 6.10 -12.19 15.65
N GLU A 35 6.54 -11.60 14.56
CA GLU A 35 5.67 -11.10 13.50
C GLU A 35 4.79 -12.26 13.00
N VAL A 36 3.49 -12.18 13.24
CA VAL A 36 2.52 -13.15 12.74
C VAL A 36 1.64 -12.45 11.72
N TRP A 37 1.75 -12.89 10.47
CA TRP A 37 0.85 -12.49 9.40
C TRP A 37 -0.37 -13.42 9.43
N LEU A 38 -1.56 -12.83 9.62
CA LEU A 38 -2.83 -13.53 9.67
C LEU A 38 -3.65 -13.24 8.40
N PRO A 39 -4.44 -14.21 7.90
CA PRO A 39 -5.30 -13.97 6.75
C PRO A 39 -6.43 -13.03 7.10
N VAL A 40 -6.79 -12.14 6.17
CA VAL A 40 -8.01 -11.33 6.28
C VAL A 40 -9.22 -12.20 5.90
N PRO A 41 -10.30 -12.23 6.69
CA PRO A 41 -11.51 -12.96 6.34
C PRO A 41 -12.17 -12.42 5.06
N LEU A 42 -12.66 -13.31 4.21
CA LEU A 42 -13.50 -12.94 3.07
C LEU A 42 -14.82 -12.35 3.59
N PRO A 43 -15.25 -11.16 3.13
CA PRO A 43 -16.52 -10.58 3.56
C PRO A 43 -17.72 -11.42 3.16
N ASN A 44 -18.75 -11.45 4.01
CA ASN A 44 -20.05 -12.00 3.66
C ASN A 44 -20.96 -10.88 3.14
N ILE A 45 -21.23 -10.84 1.84
CA ILE A 45 -22.08 -9.82 1.20
C ILE A 45 -23.50 -10.38 1.02
N GLU A 46 -24.36 -10.12 2.00
CA GLU A 46 -25.74 -10.61 1.97
C GLU A 46 -26.49 -10.08 0.74
N HIS A 47 -27.12 -10.99 -0.01
CA HIS A 47 -27.91 -10.69 -1.20
C HIS A 47 -27.16 -9.89 -2.29
N ASN A 48 -25.82 -9.95 -2.30
CA ASN A 48 -24.97 -9.15 -3.18
C ASN A 48 -25.22 -7.64 -3.06
N LYS A 49 -25.59 -7.15 -1.87
CA LYS A 49 -25.78 -5.72 -1.59
C LYS A 49 -24.90 -5.28 -0.43
N VAL A 50 -24.27 -4.12 -0.55
CA VAL A 50 -23.43 -3.56 0.51
C VAL A 50 -23.53 -2.04 0.55
N THR A 51 -23.42 -1.47 1.76
CA THR A 51 -23.24 -0.04 1.95
C THR A 51 -21.78 0.22 2.35
N LEU A 52 -21.09 1.10 1.62
CA LEU A 52 -19.71 1.48 1.88
C LEU A 52 -19.64 2.92 2.43
N ARG A 53 -18.91 3.11 3.52
CA ARG A 53 -18.63 4.41 4.14
C ARG A 53 -17.42 5.03 3.46
N VAL A 54 -17.57 6.26 2.97
CA VAL A 54 -16.57 6.91 2.11
C VAL A 54 -16.05 8.18 2.75
N ALA A 55 -14.72 8.32 2.81
CA ALA A 55 -14.06 9.59 3.05
C ALA A 55 -13.47 10.15 1.74
N HIS A 56 -13.46 11.48 1.62
CA HIS A 56 -12.69 12.23 0.63
C HIS A 56 -11.61 13.03 1.37
N ALA A 57 -10.41 12.46 1.45
CA ALA A 57 -9.27 13.00 2.15
C ALA A 57 -8.44 13.93 1.24
N ILE A 58 -8.45 15.23 1.56
CA ILE A 58 -7.87 16.26 0.71
C ILE A 58 -6.47 16.67 1.20
N ASN A 59 -5.49 16.60 0.31
CA ASN A 59 -4.25 17.34 0.39
C ASN A 59 -4.36 18.64 -0.44
N PRO A 60 -4.32 19.83 0.18
CA PRO A 60 -4.45 21.10 -0.54
C PRO A 60 -3.29 21.40 -1.51
N ARG A 61 -2.19 20.64 -1.44
CA ARG A 61 -1.00 20.84 -2.30
C ARG A 61 -1.21 20.34 -3.73
N PHE A 62 -2.27 19.57 -4.00
CA PHE A 62 -2.54 18.97 -5.31
C PHE A 62 -3.94 19.31 -5.83
N SER A 63 -4.14 19.17 -7.14
CA SER A 63 -5.49 19.26 -7.71
C SER A 63 -6.34 18.11 -7.17
N HIS A 64 -7.59 18.39 -6.80
CA HIS A 64 -8.55 17.43 -6.28
C HIS A 64 -9.85 17.49 -7.06
N MET A 65 -10.60 16.39 -7.03
CA MET A 65 -11.93 16.32 -7.63
C MET A 65 -12.93 17.15 -6.81
N THR A 66 -13.81 17.86 -7.49
CA THR A 66 -14.96 18.53 -6.88
C THR A 66 -15.99 17.50 -6.38
N GLN A 67 -16.96 17.92 -5.56
CA GLN A 67 -18.04 17.01 -5.12
C GLN A 67 -18.87 16.45 -6.28
N GLN A 68 -19.02 17.20 -7.36
CA GLN A 68 -19.67 16.70 -8.58
C GLN A 68 -18.85 15.58 -9.22
N GLN A 69 -17.53 15.76 -9.35
CA GLN A 69 -16.64 14.73 -9.87
C GLN A 69 -16.58 13.49 -8.96
N ILE A 70 -16.57 13.66 -7.63
CA ILE A 70 -16.69 12.54 -6.69
C ILE A 70 -18.01 11.80 -6.88
N SER A 71 -19.12 12.51 -7.11
CA SER A 71 -20.42 11.87 -7.41
C SER A 71 -20.38 11.04 -8.69
N ILE A 72 -19.73 11.55 -9.75
CA ILE A 72 -19.51 10.82 -11.01
C ILE A 72 -18.64 9.59 -10.78
N LEU A 73 -17.55 9.73 -10.03
CA LEU A 73 -16.64 8.64 -9.69
C LEU A 73 -17.37 7.51 -8.97
N LEU A 74 -18.13 7.83 -7.91
CA LEU A 74 -18.89 6.85 -7.13
C LEU A 74 -20.01 6.21 -7.96
N GLN A 75 -20.66 6.97 -8.84
CA GLN A 75 -21.67 6.43 -9.75
C GLN A 75 -21.06 5.42 -10.75
N GLU A 76 -19.92 5.75 -11.35
CA GLU A 76 -19.23 4.84 -12.26
C GLU A 76 -18.75 3.58 -11.52
N ALA A 77 -18.19 3.73 -10.31
CA ALA A 77 -17.76 2.60 -9.50
C ALA A 77 -18.93 1.63 -9.20
N ARG A 78 -20.09 2.17 -8.81
CA ARG A 78 -21.32 1.39 -8.62
C ARG A 78 -21.70 0.63 -9.88
N GLN A 79 -21.68 1.30 -11.02
CA GLN A 79 -22.06 0.69 -12.30
C GLN A 79 -21.10 -0.45 -12.67
N VAL A 80 -19.79 -0.19 -12.64
CA VAL A 80 -18.77 -1.18 -13.02
C VAL A 80 -18.77 -2.36 -12.04
N SER A 81 -18.93 -2.14 -10.74
CA SER A 81 -19.04 -3.24 -9.76
C SER A 81 -20.29 -4.08 -9.96
N ALA A 82 -21.43 -3.47 -10.28
CA ALA A 82 -22.65 -4.21 -10.61
C ALA A 82 -22.48 -5.03 -11.89
N GLU A 83 -21.87 -4.46 -12.93
CA GLU A 83 -21.63 -5.13 -14.22
C GLU A 83 -20.65 -6.30 -14.10
N HIS A 84 -19.50 -6.09 -13.44
CA HIS A 84 -18.42 -7.09 -13.41
C HIS A 84 -18.51 -8.09 -12.26
N PHE A 85 -19.14 -7.73 -11.13
CA PHE A 85 -19.20 -8.58 -9.94
C PHE A 85 -20.62 -8.96 -9.54
N GLY A 86 -21.65 -8.37 -10.15
CA GLY A 86 -23.04 -8.60 -9.75
C GLY A 86 -23.36 -8.08 -8.35
N ILE A 87 -22.59 -7.10 -7.84
CA ILE A 87 -22.77 -6.52 -6.51
C ILE A 87 -23.39 -5.12 -6.63
N GLU A 88 -24.52 -4.91 -5.96
CA GLU A 88 -25.12 -3.58 -5.81
C GLU A 88 -24.47 -2.85 -4.63
N ILE A 89 -23.89 -1.69 -4.92
CA ILE A 89 -23.20 -0.87 -3.92
C ILE A 89 -24.00 0.39 -3.65
N ASP A 90 -24.31 0.63 -2.38
CA ASP A 90 -24.70 1.95 -1.92
C ASP A 90 -23.50 2.65 -1.28
N PHE A 91 -23.24 3.90 -1.65
CA PHE A 91 -22.19 4.69 -1.02
C PHE A 91 -22.87 5.62 -0.02
N GLY A 92 -22.47 5.53 1.24
CA GLY A 92 -22.92 6.47 2.26
C GLY A 92 -22.52 7.91 1.92
N THR A 93 -23.04 8.87 2.68
CA THR A 93 -22.66 10.28 2.53
C THR A 93 -21.15 10.43 2.62
N THR A 94 -20.53 10.97 1.57
CA THR A 94 -19.09 11.19 1.54
C THR A 94 -18.72 12.27 2.55
N GLU A 95 -17.82 11.93 3.48
CA GLU A 95 -17.25 12.88 4.42
C GLU A 95 -15.97 13.49 3.84
N GLN A 96 -15.86 14.81 3.80
CA GLN A 96 -14.62 15.48 3.43
C GLN A 96 -13.76 15.69 4.66
N ILE A 97 -12.50 15.25 4.61
CA ILE A 97 -11.54 15.33 5.71
C ILE A 97 -10.19 15.85 5.20
N ALA A 98 -9.42 16.55 6.04
CA ALA A 98 -8.04 16.89 5.67
C ALA A 98 -7.16 15.63 5.77
N ILE A 99 -6.19 15.48 4.87
CA ILE A 99 -5.28 14.33 4.91
C ILE A 99 -4.55 14.19 6.26
N ALA A 100 -4.20 15.30 6.90
CA ALA A 100 -3.55 15.28 8.21
C ALA A 100 -4.47 14.71 9.31
N ASP A 101 -5.76 15.03 9.28
CA ASP A 101 -6.73 14.52 10.24
C ASP A 101 -7.01 13.03 10.02
N LEU A 102 -7.02 12.57 8.76
CA LEU A 102 -7.07 11.14 8.44
C LEU A 102 -5.84 10.41 9.01
N PHE A 103 -4.63 10.93 8.78
CA PHE A 103 -3.39 10.30 9.26
C PHE A 103 -3.23 10.35 10.78
N ALA A 104 -3.91 11.28 11.46
CA ALA A 104 -3.99 11.30 12.92
C ALA A 104 -4.83 10.13 13.49
N MET A 105 -5.59 9.39 12.66
CA MET A 105 -6.33 8.20 13.07
C MET A 105 -5.50 6.91 13.05
N ARG A 106 -4.25 6.96 12.55
CA ARG A 106 -3.35 5.80 12.56
C ARG A 106 -3.15 5.28 13.99
N PRO A 107 -2.90 3.97 14.15
CA PRO A 107 -2.47 3.44 15.44
C PRO A 107 -1.15 4.08 15.88
N ASP A 108 -0.88 4.07 17.18
CA ASP A 108 0.37 4.57 17.78
C ASP A 108 1.53 3.60 17.51
N ILE A 109 1.92 3.51 16.24
CA ILE A 109 3.11 2.80 15.77
C ILE A 109 4.14 3.86 15.42
N ALA A 110 5.37 3.68 15.91
CA ALA A 110 6.41 4.66 15.72
C ALA A 110 6.79 4.79 14.22
N ASP A 111 6.86 6.01 13.72
CA ASP A 111 7.14 6.27 12.29
C ASP A 111 8.51 5.69 11.88
N ASP A 112 9.50 5.72 12.77
CA ASP A 112 10.82 5.14 12.53
C ASP A 112 10.77 3.62 12.35
N GLU A 113 9.94 2.91 13.12
CA GLU A 113 9.70 1.47 12.95
C GLU A 113 9.10 1.18 11.56
N LEU A 114 8.09 1.94 11.13
CA LEU A 114 7.48 1.76 9.80
C LEU A 114 8.44 2.12 8.66
N MET A 115 9.30 3.11 8.86
CA MET A 115 10.29 3.50 7.87
C MET A 115 11.38 2.44 7.64
N GLU A 116 11.60 1.50 8.55
CA GLU A 116 12.50 0.36 8.32
C GLU A 116 12.03 -0.55 7.16
N TRP A 117 10.73 -0.50 6.86
CA TRP A 117 10.08 -1.25 5.78
C TRP A 117 10.04 -0.51 4.45
N VAL A 118 10.53 0.73 4.42
CA VAL A 118 10.49 1.62 3.25
C VAL A 118 11.90 1.89 2.74
N TYR A 119 12.09 1.82 1.44
CA TYR A 119 13.30 2.27 0.77
C TYR A 119 13.41 3.79 0.88
N ASP A 120 14.43 4.26 1.61
CA ASP A 120 14.72 5.69 1.76
C ASP A 120 15.28 6.29 0.47
N PHE A 121 14.37 6.66 -0.44
CA PHE A 121 14.71 7.38 -1.66
C PHE A 121 14.84 8.89 -1.43
N LYS A 122 14.29 9.42 -0.33
CA LYS A 122 14.29 10.86 0.01
C LYS A 122 15.71 11.34 0.28
N THR A 123 16.47 10.58 1.09
CA THR A 123 17.87 10.86 1.37
C THR A 123 18.81 10.09 0.42
N GLY A 124 18.34 8.97 -0.13
CA GLY A 124 19.13 8.07 -0.97
C GLY A 124 19.87 6.98 -0.20
N GLY A 125 19.47 6.72 1.06
CA GLY A 125 20.01 5.68 1.93
C GLY A 125 19.38 4.29 1.79
N GLY A 126 18.41 4.11 0.89
CA GLY A 126 17.73 2.83 0.70
C GLY A 126 18.62 1.70 0.17
N ASP A 127 18.29 0.47 0.58
CA ASP A 127 18.95 -0.79 0.22
C ASP A 127 18.31 -1.37 -1.05
N THR A 128 19.07 -1.38 -2.15
CA THR A 128 18.54 -1.85 -3.43
C THR A 128 18.38 -3.37 -3.47
N ASP A 129 19.23 -4.11 -2.74
CA ASP A 129 19.23 -5.57 -2.78
C ASP A 129 17.96 -6.10 -2.09
N LYS A 130 17.53 -5.48 -0.99
CA LYS A 130 16.24 -5.79 -0.34
C LYS A 130 15.03 -5.60 -1.26
N LEU A 131 15.04 -4.58 -2.12
CA LEU A 131 13.95 -4.40 -3.10
C LEU A 131 13.95 -5.50 -4.17
N VAL A 132 15.14 -5.92 -4.61
CA VAL A 132 15.26 -7.05 -5.56
C VAL A 132 14.75 -8.33 -4.90
N ASP A 133 15.12 -8.59 -3.64
CA ASP A 133 14.69 -9.77 -2.89
C ASP A 133 13.16 -9.82 -2.72
N ASP A 134 12.51 -8.71 -2.36
CA ASP A 134 11.05 -8.65 -2.23
C ASP A 134 10.34 -8.92 -3.56
N LEU A 135 10.76 -8.23 -4.64
CA LEU A 135 10.19 -8.44 -5.98
C LEU A 135 10.43 -9.86 -6.49
N LEU A 136 11.60 -10.44 -6.21
CA LEU A 136 11.89 -11.84 -6.54
C LEU A 136 10.95 -12.79 -5.79
N ALA A 137 10.77 -12.60 -4.48
CA ALA A 137 9.86 -13.41 -3.68
C ALA A 137 8.40 -13.26 -4.15
N ARG A 138 7.99 -12.09 -4.65
CA ARG A 138 6.66 -11.87 -5.25
C ARG A 138 6.50 -12.64 -6.56
N LEU A 139 7.50 -12.57 -7.45
CA LEU A 139 7.49 -13.32 -8.72
C LEU A 139 7.41 -14.82 -8.49
N GLN A 140 8.19 -15.36 -7.55
CA GLN A 140 8.21 -16.79 -7.21
C GLN A 140 6.90 -17.28 -6.55
N ARG A 141 6.23 -16.43 -5.77
CA ARG A 141 4.90 -16.77 -5.23
C ARG A 141 3.81 -16.80 -6.31
N SER A 142 4.06 -16.16 -7.45
CA SER A 142 3.12 -16.03 -8.57
C SER A 142 3.46 -16.99 -9.71
N ASP A 143 4.12 -18.13 -9.41
CA ASP A 143 4.67 -19.06 -10.41
C ASP A 143 3.66 -19.46 -11.51
N SER A 144 2.38 -19.60 -11.17
CA SER A 144 1.33 -19.96 -12.14
C SER A 144 1.00 -18.86 -13.16
N GLN A 145 1.35 -17.60 -12.88
CA GLN A 145 1.11 -16.43 -13.73
C GLN A 145 2.41 -15.82 -14.28
N LEU A 146 3.55 -16.45 -14.04
CA LEU A 146 4.85 -15.81 -14.21
C LEU A 146 5.09 -15.31 -15.65
N GLU A 147 4.69 -16.09 -16.66
CA GLU A 147 4.80 -15.69 -18.07
C GLU A 147 3.88 -14.52 -18.43
N ASP A 148 2.66 -14.47 -17.88
CA ASP A 148 1.74 -13.35 -18.08
C ASP A 148 2.24 -12.08 -17.40
N ILE A 149 2.82 -12.20 -16.21
CA ILE A 149 3.50 -11.10 -15.52
C ILE A 149 4.68 -10.59 -16.37
N TYR A 150 5.49 -11.49 -16.93
CA TYR A 150 6.60 -11.10 -17.79
C TYR A 150 6.12 -10.42 -19.09
N ALA A 151 5.07 -10.94 -19.71
CA ALA A 151 4.47 -10.34 -20.90
C ALA A 151 3.90 -8.95 -20.59
N PHE A 152 3.27 -8.78 -19.43
CA PHE A 152 2.78 -7.51 -18.94
C PHE A 152 3.91 -6.50 -18.68
N ALA A 153 5.01 -6.93 -18.05
CA ALA A 153 6.08 -6.03 -17.62
C ALA A 153 7.07 -5.66 -18.74
N ARG A 154 7.45 -6.62 -19.58
CA ARG A 154 8.56 -6.50 -20.54
C ARG A 154 8.50 -5.27 -21.45
N PRO A 155 7.35 -4.84 -22.01
CA PRO A 155 7.28 -3.66 -22.87
C PRO A 155 7.58 -2.34 -22.13
N HIS A 156 7.56 -2.36 -20.80
CA HIS A 156 7.55 -1.16 -19.97
C HIS A 156 8.78 -1.02 -19.06
N LEU A 157 9.67 -2.02 -19.05
CA LEU A 157 10.94 -1.95 -18.36
C LEU A 157 11.84 -0.88 -19.00
N ILE A 158 12.57 -0.11 -18.20
CA ILE A 158 13.53 0.88 -18.70
C ILE A 158 14.74 0.19 -19.34
N ASN A 159 15.22 -0.88 -18.71
CA ASN A 159 16.27 -1.73 -19.23
C ASN A 159 15.74 -3.17 -19.35
N PRO A 160 16.13 -3.93 -20.39
CA PRO A 160 15.76 -5.33 -20.49
C PRO A 160 16.34 -6.13 -19.30
N PRO A 161 15.68 -7.22 -18.89
CA PRO A 161 16.21 -8.08 -17.84
C PRO A 161 17.54 -8.72 -18.29
N ARG A 162 18.50 -8.88 -17.36
CA ARG A 162 19.83 -9.46 -17.66
C ARG A 162 19.77 -10.92 -18.09
N GLY A 163 18.66 -11.60 -17.79
CA GLY A 163 18.33 -12.94 -18.25
C GLY A 163 16.82 -13.17 -18.16
N ALA A 164 16.31 -14.18 -18.85
CA ALA A 164 14.90 -14.58 -18.79
C ALA A 164 14.61 -15.41 -17.52
N THR A 165 14.97 -14.88 -16.36
CA THR A 165 14.80 -15.52 -15.04
C THR A 165 14.05 -14.58 -14.10
N ALA A 166 13.41 -15.11 -13.05
CA ALA A 166 12.71 -14.28 -12.05
C ALA A 166 13.63 -13.23 -11.42
N GLU A 167 14.88 -13.60 -11.13
CA GLU A 167 15.91 -12.68 -10.64
C GLU A 167 16.21 -11.56 -11.65
N GLY A 168 16.43 -11.91 -12.92
CA GLY A 168 16.69 -10.92 -13.97
C GLY A 168 15.52 -9.94 -14.18
N TYR A 169 14.28 -10.40 -13.99
CA TYR A 169 13.09 -9.54 -14.00
C TYR A 169 12.97 -8.70 -12.73
N ALA A 170 13.25 -9.25 -11.55
CA ALA A 170 13.25 -8.50 -10.29
C ALA A 170 14.25 -7.35 -10.34
N GLU A 171 15.49 -7.59 -10.80
CA GLU A 171 16.49 -6.54 -11.01
C GLU A 171 16.00 -5.43 -11.96
N ALA A 172 15.37 -5.80 -13.09
CA ALA A 172 14.89 -4.85 -14.07
C ALA A 172 13.67 -4.05 -13.59
N LEU A 173 12.80 -4.67 -12.79
CA LEU A 173 11.69 -4.02 -12.12
C LEU A 173 12.20 -3.02 -11.08
N THR A 174 13.15 -3.41 -10.24
CA THR A 174 13.79 -2.51 -9.25
C THR A 174 14.48 -1.32 -9.92
N ASP A 175 15.26 -1.54 -10.98
CA ASP A 175 15.88 -0.44 -11.73
C ASP A 175 14.82 0.48 -12.36
N THR A 176 13.74 -0.08 -12.90
CA THR A 176 12.61 0.69 -13.45
C THR A 176 11.91 1.53 -12.38
N LEU A 177 11.59 0.91 -11.25
CA LEU A 177 10.99 1.52 -10.06
C LEU A 177 11.83 2.72 -9.61
N LEU A 178 13.10 2.50 -9.28
CA LEU A 178 13.95 3.54 -8.69
C LEU A 178 14.22 4.69 -9.66
N ARG A 179 14.38 4.42 -10.96
CA ARG A 179 14.57 5.49 -11.97
C ARG A 179 13.33 6.37 -12.10
N ARG A 180 12.13 5.77 -12.11
CA ARG A 180 10.88 6.52 -12.20
C ARG A 180 10.54 7.21 -10.88
N LEU A 181 10.80 6.60 -9.73
CA LEU A 181 10.57 7.19 -8.41
C LEU A 181 11.42 8.46 -8.19
N ARG A 182 12.69 8.45 -8.61
CA ARG A 182 13.62 9.58 -8.44
C ARG A 182 13.15 10.88 -9.10
N VAL A 183 12.29 10.82 -10.12
CA VAL A 183 11.81 12.03 -10.83
C VAL A 183 11.00 12.93 -9.90
N TRP A 184 10.35 12.36 -8.88
CA TRP A 184 9.47 13.09 -7.97
C TRP A 184 10.22 14.02 -7.02
N ARG A 185 11.49 13.74 -6.73
CA ARG A 185 12.33 14.50 -5.78
C ARG A 185 12.57 15.95 -6.19
N VAL A 186 12.45 16.26 -7.48
CA VAL A 186 12.79 17.58 -8.03
C VAL A 186 11.57 18.35 -8.57
N LEU A 187 10.39 17.75 -8.49
CA LEU A 187 9.16 18.37 -8.98
C LEU A 187 8.46 19.16 -7.87
N PRO A 188 8.02 20.40 -8.14
CA PRO A 188 7.23 21.18 -7.19
C PRO A 188 5.75 20.81 -7.26
N ALA A 189 5.06 20.84 -6.13
CA ALA A 189 3.60 20.78 -6.05
C ALA A 189 2.96 22.15 -6.36
N ASN A 190 1.63 22.28 -6.25
CA ASN A 190 0.93 23.54 -6.54
C ASN A 190 1.36 24.68 -5.61
N ASP A 191 1.75 24.34 -4.37
CA ASP A 191 2.26 25.28 -3.37
C ASP A 191 3.76 25.65 -3.57
N LYS A 192 4.36 25.21 -4.67
CA LYS A 192 5.76 25.45 -5.05
C LYS A 192 6.81 24.78 -4.15
N ARG A 193 6.40 23.97 -3.18
CA ARG A 193 7.31 23.10 -2.40
C ARG A 193 7.44 21.73 -3.09
N SER A 194 8.46 20.95 -2.73
CA SER A 194 8.69 19.61 -3.31
C SER A 194 7.47 18.70 -3.20
N ILE A 195 7.09 18.00 -4.26
CA ILE A 195 5.97 17.03 -4.25
C ILE A 195 6.18 16.00 -3.14
N ILE A 196 7.39 15.45 -3.07
CA ILE A 196 7.85 14.61 -1.98
C ILE A 196 8.41 15.54 -0.91
N ASP A 197 7.72 15.63 0.23
CA ASP A 197 8.14 16.42 1.38
C ASP A 197 8.47 15.52 2.58
N GLU A 198 8.69 16.14 3.75
CA GLU A 198 9.02 15.44 4.98
C GLU A 198 7.83 14.68 5.59
N THR A 199 6.62 14.80 5.01
CA THR A 199 5.47 14.03 5.47
C THR A 199 5.56 12.59 5.01
N VAL A 200 4.82 11.73 5.70
CA VAL A 200 4.71 10.30 5.38
C VAL A 200 3.60 10.01 4.37
N PHE A 201 2.89 11.03 3.87
CA PHE A 201 1.71 10.85 3.01
C PHE A 201 2.03 10.22 1.65
N ASN A 202 3.29 10.27 1.20
CA ASN A 202 3.71 9.62 -0.04
C ASN A 202 4.00 8.12 0.13
N GLU A 203 4.21 7.66 1.37
CA GLU A 203 4.66 6.31 1.69
C GLU A 203 3.47 5.36 1.81
N TRP A 204 3.40 4.35 0.93
CA TRP A 204 2.28 3.40 0.90
C TRP A 204 2.11 2.63 2.22
N THR A 205 3.21 2.25 2.89
CA THR A 205 3.20 1.59 4.21
C THR A 205 2.36 2.34 5.25
N PHE A 206 2.38 3.67 5.20
CA PHE A 206 1.63 4.50 6.14
C PHE A 206 0.14 4.54 5.81
N TRP A 207 -0.21 4.39 4.54
CA TRP A 207 -1.60 4.15 4.17
C TRP A 207 -2.03 2.77 4.65
N ASP A 208 -1.29 1.70 4.33
CA ASP A 208 -1.55 0.32 4.76
C ASP A 208 -1.90 0.23 6.27
N THR A 209 -1.13 0.92 7.11
CA THR A 209 -1.34 0.98 8.57
C THR A 209 -2.56 1.76 9.06
N LEU A 210 -3.20 2.62 8.24
CA LEU A 210 -4.36 3.44 8.67
C LEU A 210 -5.48 2.60 9.30
N ALA A 211 -5.77 1.45 8.71
CA ALA A 211 -6.91 0.64 9.11
C ALA A 211 -6.57 -0.46 10.13
N HIS A 212 -5.31 -0.52 10.57
CA HIS A 212 -4.97 -1.16 11.83
C HIS A 212 -5.45 -0.34 13.04
N GLY A 213 -5.75 0.95 12.83
CA GLY A 213 -6.42 1.84 13.79
C GLY A 213 -7.96 1.77 13.70
N ALA A 214 -8.63 2.73 14.35
CA ALA A 214 -10.09 2.82 14.40
C ALA A 214 -10.68 3.59 13.21
N LEU A 215 -10.32 3.19 11.98
CA LEU A 215 -10.77 3.87 10.76
C LEU A 215 -12.28 3.66 10.53
N PRO A 216 -13.13 4.71 10.49
CA PRO A 216 -14.57 4.57 10.35
C PRO A 216 -15.04 4.49 8.88
N TYR A 217 -14.11 4.28 7.94
CA TYR A 217 -14.37 4.29 6.51
C TYR A 217 -13.97 2.95 5.88
N ASP A 218 -14.74 2.52 4.89
CA ASP A 218 -14.42 1.33 4.08
C ASP A 218 -13.61 1.75 2.83
N ILE A 219 -13.86 2.96 2.33
CA ILE A 219 -13.16 3.54 1.18
C ILE A 219 -12.66 4.95 1.52
N VAL A 220 -11.39 5.22 1.24
CA VAL A 220 -10.80 6.57 1.28
C VAL A 220 -10.42 7.01 -0.13
N LEU A 221 -11.11 8.02 -0.65
CA LEU A 221 -10.69 8.72 -1.86
C LEU A 221 -9.73 9.83 -1.46
N THR A 222 -8.58 9.94 -2.11
CA THR A 222 -7.61 11.02 -1.84
C THR A 222 -7.05 11.60 -3.12
N ASN A 223 -6.55 12.83 -3.08
CA ASN A 223 -5.75 13.41 -4.16
C ASN A 223 -4.25 13.40 -3.87
N GLN A 224 -3.80 12.68 -2.83
CA GLN A 224 -2.39 12.50 -2.50
C GLN A 224 -1.68 11.64 -3.55
N LEU A 225 -0.50 12.08 -4.02
CA LEU A 225 0.41 11.18 -4.72
C LEU A 225 0.98 10.16 -3.71
N VAL A 226 0.62 8.90 -3.85
CA VAL A 226 1.30 7.80 -3.15
C VAL A 226 2.35 7.26 -4.11
N ALA A 227 3.62 7.50 -3.80
CA ALA A 227 4.75 7.15 -4.66
C ALA A 227 5.96 6.83 -3.77
N SER A 228 6.19 5.54 -3.56
CA SER A 228 7.15 5.02 -2.59
C SER A 228 7.73 3.69 -3.06
N ALA A 229 8.63 3.11 -2.27
CA ALA A 229 9.20 1.80 -2.53
C ALA A 229 9.33 1.03 -1.22
N GLU A 230 8.73 -0.14 -1.13
CA GLU A 230 8.67 -0.94 0.09
C GLU A 230 9.54 -2.17 -0.01
N TYR A 231 10.15 -2.58 1.11
CA TYR A 231 10.82 -3.87 1.25
C TYR A 231 9.85 -5.02 1.51
N TYR A 232 8.55 -4.77 1.41
CA TYR A 232 7.52 -5.80 1.54
C TYR A 232 6.36 -5.52 0.57
N GLY A 233 5.99 -6.52 -0.21
CA GLY A 233 4.74 -6.50 -0.97
C GLY A 233 4.72 -5.52 -2.14
N MET A 234 5.88 -5.16 -2.72
CA MET A 234 5.93 -4.31 -3.90
C MET A 234 5.26 -4.99 -5.10
N ASP A 235 4.17 -4.40 -5.58
CA ASP A 235 3.46 -4.91 -6.75
C ASP A 235 4.19 -4.61 -8.07
N VAL A 236 4.16 -5.58 -8.99
CA VAL A 236 4.81 -5.45 -10.32
C VAL A 236 4.31 -4.21 -11.06
N HIS A 237 3.01 -3.95 -11.05
CA HIS A 237 2.43 -2.81 -11.75
C HIS A 237 2.81 -1.47 -11.08
N SER A 238 2.92 -1.43 -9.75
CA SER A 238 3.40 -0.26 -9.00
C SER A 238 4.89 0.01 -9.25
N ALA A 239 5.72 -1.04 -9.28
CA ALA A 239 7.14 -0.96 -9.64
C ALA A 239 7.32 -0.36 -11.04
N LEU A 240 6.54 -0.83 -12.02
CA LEU A 240 6.53 -0.25 -13.36
C LEU A 240 6.12 1.22 -13.34
N ARG A 241 5.17 1.65 -12.50
CA ARG A 241 4.76 3.06 -12.42
C ARG A 241 5.76 3.95 -11.68
N GLY A 242 6.86 3.40 -11.15
CA GLY A 242 7.81 4.15 -10.32
C GLY A 242 7.33 4.32 -8.88
N GLY A 243 6.69 3.29 -8.34
CA GLY A 243 6.20 3.26 -6.96
C GLY A 243 4.82 3.87 -6.78
N ILE A 244 4.18 4.30 -7.87
CA ILE A 244 2.87 4.96 -7.79
C ILE A 244 1.78 3.91 -7.53
N SER A 245 1.26 3.93 -6.31
CA SER A 245 0.09 3.16 -5.89
C SER A 245 -1.17 3.98 -6.17
N VAL A 246 -2.00 3.49 -7.10
CA VAL A 246 -3.26 4.14 -7.47
C VAL A 246 -4.33 3.84 -6.41
N GLY A 247 -4.32 2.63 -5.88
CA GLY A 247 -5.11 2.22 -4.73
C GLY A 247 -4.41 1.09 -4.00
N THR A 248 -4.97 0.74 -2.86
CA THR A 248 -4.60 -0.48 -2.14
C THR A 248 -5.84 -0.99 -1.43
N THR A 249 -5.82 -2.27 -1.11
CA THR A 249 -6.72 -2.86 -0.13
C THR A 249 -5.91 -3.46 1.00
N SER A 250 -6.38 -3.25 2.22
CA SER A 250 -5.72 -3.75 3.43
C SER A 250 -6.75 -4.04 4.51
N TYR A 251 -6.29 -4.62 5.62
CA TYR A 251 -7.13 -5.03 6.74
C TYR A 251 -7.74 -3.83 7.47
N SER A 252 -9.00 -3.98 7.90
CA SER A 252 -9.66 -3.05 8.82
C SER A 252 -9.99 -3.74 10.13
N ARG A 253 -9.46 -3.21 11.24
CA ARG A 253 -9.70 -3.76 12.58
C ARG A 253 -11.15 -3.70 12.99
N ASP A 254 -11.75 -2.52 12.82
CA ASP A 254 -13.08 -2.21 13.35
C ASP A 254 -14.14 -2.14 12.23
N GLY A 255 -13.74 -2.33 10.97
CA GLY A 255 -14.63 -2.32 9.81
C GLY A 255 -15.47 -3.60 9.69
N PRO A 256 -16.75 -3.50 9.30
CA PRO A 256 -17.65 -4.67 9.18
C PRO A 256 -17.23 -5.63 8.06
N LEU A 257 -16.41 -5.17 7.11
CA LEU A 257 -15.87 -5.97 6.01
C LEU A 257 -14.48 -6.52 6.33
N HIS A 258 -13.88 -6.17 7.48
CA HIS A 258 -12.50 -6.45 7.84
C HIS A 258 -11.45 -5.98 6.81
N ASN A 259 -11.86 -5.14 5.87
CA ASN A 259 -11.05 -4.60 4.80
C ASN A 259 -11.35 -3.11 4.65
N TYR A 260 -10.35 -2.35 4.23
CA TYR A 260 -10.51 -1.01 3.72
C TYR A 260 -9.72 -0.88 2.43
N ALA A 261 -10.08 0.09 1.59
CA ALA A 261 -9.23 0.52 0.50
C ALA A 261 -9.05 2.04 0.49
N PHE A 262 -7.93 2.49 -0.08
CA PHE A 262 -7.83 3.86 -0.57
C PHE A 262 -7.72 3.86 -2.10
N LEU A 263 -8.16 4.98 -2.69
CA LEU A 263 -7.89 5.32 -4.08
C LEU A 263 -7.31 6.73 -4.17
N SER A 264 -6.10 6.83 -4.70
CA SER A 264 -5.52 8.10 -5.13
C SER A 264 -6.07 8.52 -6.50
N THR A 265 -6.74 9.66 -6.51
CA THR A 265 -7.18 10.39 -7.70
C THR A 265 -6.05 11.22 -8.32
N PHE A 266 -4.86 11.29 -7.70
CA PHE A 266 -3.72 12.07 -8.22
C PHE A 266 -3.35 11.67 -9.65
N PRO A 267 -3.23 10.36 -10.00
CA PRO A 267 -2.93 9.91 -11.35
C PRO A 267 -4.02 10.16 -12.38
N PHE A 268 -5.18 10.68 -11.99
CA PHE A 268 -6.29 11.05 -12.88
C PHE A 268 -6.43 12.56 -13.03
N SER A 269 -6.26 13.31 -11.93
CA SER A 269 -6.57 14.75 -11.85
C SER A 269 -5.37 15.67 -12.03
N ASN A 270 -4.14 15.14 -12.00
CA ASN A 270 -2.92 15.95 -12.10
C ASN A 270 -2.14 15.66 -13.39
N ASP A 271 -1.56 16.70 -13.99
CA ASP A 271 -0.93 16.68 -15.32
C ASP A 271 0.59 16.94 -15.24
N TYR A 272 1.24 16.34 -14.24
CA TYR A 272 2.70 16.37 -14.16
C TYR A 272 3.31 15.59 -15.34
N PRO A 273 4.46 16.02 -15.90
CA PRO A 273 5.07 15.35 -17.05
C PRO A 273 5.27 13.82 -16.87
N PRO A 274 5.72 13.31 -15.71
CA PRO A 274 5.81 11.86 -15.49
C PRO A 274 4.45 11.15 -15.53
N ILE A 275 3.37 11.77 -15.03
CA ILE A 275 2.02 11.19 -15.11
C ILE A 275 1.56 11.12 -16.56
N ILE A 276 1.71 12.22 -17.32
CA ILE A 276 1.33 12.27 -18.73
C ILE A 276 2.09 11.20 -19.53
N GLN A 277 3.39 11.03 -19.26
CA GLN A 277 4.19 9.99 -19.90
C GLN A 277 3.64 8.58 -19.60
N LEU A 278 3.32 8.28 -18.35
CA LEU A 278 2.77 6.99 -17.94
C LEU A 278 1.34 6.74 -18.45
N ARG A 279 0.59 7.81 -18.80
CA ARG A 279 -0.70 7.74 -19.51
C ARG A 279 -0.56 7.64 -21.04
N GLY A 280 0.63 7.34 -21.56
CA GLY A 280 0.88 7.28 -23.01
C GLY A 280 0.77 8.65 -23.71
N GLY A 281 1.04 9.75 -23.01
CA GLY A 281 0.89 11.12 -23.50
C GLY A 281 -0.49 11.73 -23.28
N GLY A 282 -1.43 10.96 -22.70
CA GLY A 282 -2.81 11.38 -22.49
C GLY A 282 -2.99 12.42 -21.37
N ARG A 283 -3.94 13.32 -21.59
CA ARG A 283 -4.59 14.15 -20.58
C ARG A 283 -6.06 13.80 -20.51
N TYR A 284 -6.66 13.94 -19.33
CA TYR A 284 -8.07 13.64 -19.10
C TYR A 284 -8.84 14.92 -18.84
N ALA A 285 -10.03 15.03 -19.43
CA ALA A 285 -10.97 16.07 -19.04
C ALA A 285 -11.56 15.76 -17.65
N ASP A 286 -12.05 16.77 -16.94
CA ASP A 286 -12.51 16.65 -15.55
C ASP A 286 -13.53 15.51 -15.31
N ASP A 287 -14.56 15.40 -16.15
CA ASP A 287 -15.56 14.32 -16.03
C ASP A 287 -15.02 12.95 -16.48
N GLU A 288 -14.09 12.95 -17.44
CA GLU A 288 -13.43 11.73 -17.90
C GLU A 288 -12.53 11.17 -16.80
N ALA A 289 -11.74 12.02 -16.15
CA ALA A 289 -10.89 11.66 -15.03
C ALA A 289 -11.71 11.03 -13.88
N ALA A 290 -12.88 11.61 -13.57
CA ALA A 290 -13.81 11.07 -12.57
C ALA A 290 -14.33 9.68 -12.95
N ARG A 291 -14.77 9.47 -14.20
CA ARG A 291 -15.21 8.14 -14.68
C ARG A 291 -14.07 7.12 -14.69
N LEU A 292 -12.89 7.48 -15.17
CA LEU A 292 -11.73 6.58 -15.17
C LEU A 292 -11.33 6.18 -13.74
N ALA A 293 -11.34 7.13 -12.80
CA ALA A 293 -11.10 6.85 -11.39
C ALA A 293 -12.21 5.98 -10.78
N GLY A 294 -13.46 6.18 -11.17
CA GLY A 294 -14.58 5.37 -10.67
C GLY A 294 -14.53 3.92 -11.16
N ALA A 295 -14.21 3.72 -12.44
CA ALA A 295 -13.95 2.38 -12.95
C ALA A 295 -12.76 1.72 -12.24
N TYR A 296 -11.69 2.46 -11.94
CA TYR A 296 -10.56 1.92 -11.18
C TYR A 296 -10.91 1.72 -9.70
N LEU A 297 -11.84 2.48 -9.11
CA LEU A 297 -12.34 2.19 -7.77
C LEU A 297 -13.03 0.82 -7.73
N ALA A 298 -13.73 0.43 -8.81
CA ALA A 298 -14.31 -0.91 -8.90
C ALA A 298 -13.23 -2.02 -8.82
N HIS A 299 -12.02 -1.78 -9.34
CA HIS A 299 -10.89 -2.69 -9.13
C HIS A 299 -10.57 -2.85 -7.64
N GLU A 300 -10.43 -1.76 -6.90
CA GLU A 300 -10.19 -1.82 -5.44
C GLU A 300 -11.37 -2.47 -4.69
N ILE A 301 -12.60 -2.24 -5.14
CA ILE A 301 -13.79 -2.89 -4.56
C ILE A 301 -13.77 -4.41 -4.78
N GLY A 302 -13.25 -4.88 -5.91
CA GLY A 302 -13.04 -6.32 -6.15
C GLY A 302 -12.08 -6.95 -5.14
N HIS A 303 -11.03 -6.22 -4.76
CA HIS A 303 -10.17 -6.62 -3.63
C HIS A 303 -10.92 -6.57 -2.31
N VAL A 304 -11.61 -5.48 -1.99
CA VAL A 304 -12.28 -5.28 -0.68
C VAL A 304 -13.38 -6.30 -0.42
N LEU A 305 -14.26 -6.57 -1.40
CA LEU A 305 -15.47 -7.35 -1.19
C LEU A 305 -15.31 -8.84 -1.52
N LEU A 306 -14.38 -9.16 -2.43
CA LEU A 306 -14.25 -10.50 -2.99
C LEU A 306 -12.83 -11.05 -2.90
N HIS A 307 -11.83 -10.24 -2.51
CA HIS A 307 -10.42 -10.64 -2.46
C HIS A 307 -9.96 -11.22 -3.80
N LEU A 308 -10.36 -10.61 -4.92
CA LEU A 308 -9.95 -11.08 -6.26
C LEU A 308 -8.48 -10.74 -6.51
N GLY A 309 -7.72 -11.65 -7.12
CA GLY A 309 -6.34 -11.41 -7.52
C GLY A 309 -6.21 -10.56 -8.79
N HIS A 310 -4.98 -10.41 -9.29
CA HIS A 310 -4.71 -9.73 -10.56
C HIS A 310 -4.59 -10.74 -11.72
N PRO A 311 -5.61 -10.91 -12.59
CA PRO A 311 -5.49 -11.70 -13.81
C PRO A 311 -4.65 -10.94 -14.85
N PHE A 312 -3.32 -10.92 -14.68
CA PHE A 312 -2.41 -10.23 -15.58
C PHE A 312 -2.66 -10.63 -17.03
N ASN A 313 -2.59 -9.65 -17.93
CA ASN A 313 -2.76 -9.82 -19.38
C ASN A 313 -4.19 -10.22 -19.83
N GLN A 314 -5.17 -10.25 -18.92
CA GLN A 314 -6.58 -10.42 -19.28
C GLN A 314 -7.27 -9.05 -19.41
N SER A 315 -7.15 -8.42 -20.57
CA SER A 315 -7.58 -7.02 -20.78
C SER A 315 -9.07 -6.74 -20.59
N ALA A 316 -9.93 -7.77 -20.65
CA ALA A 316 -11.36 -7.67 -20.37
C ALA A 316 -11.69 -7.55 -18.89
N CYS A 317 -10.81 -8.03 -18.01
CA CYS A 317 -11.04 -8.07 -16.57
C CYS A 317 -10.81 -6.71 -15.92
N VAL A 318 -11.77 -6.24 -15.13
CA VAL A 318 -11.58 -5.05 -14.28
C VAL A 318 -10.45 -5.26 -13.25
N MET A 319 -10.21 -6.50 -12.84
CA MET A 319 -9.11 -6.85 -11.93
C MET A 319 -7.74 -6.92 -12.61
N ASN A 320 -7.65 -6.91 -13.94
CA ASN A 320 -6.35 -6.76 -14.60
C ASN A 320 -5.85 -5.33 -14.37
N PRO A 321 -4.67 -5.12 -13.76
CA PRO A 321 -4.16 -3.78 -13.49
C PRO A 321 -4.02 -2.96 -14.77
N ALA A 322 -4.37 -1.67 -14.72
CA ALA A 322 -4.12 -0.77 -15.84
C ALA A 322 -2.61 -0.76 -16.17
N GLN A 323 -2.27 -0.91 -17.44
CA GLN A 323 -0.88 -0.82 -17.88
C GLN A 323 -0.35 0.60 -17.64
N LEU A 324 0.69 0.72 -16.82
CA LEU A 324 1.19 2.00 -16.34
C LEU A 324 0.04 2.85 -15.78
N LEU A 325 -0.24 4.04 -16.33
CA LEU A 325 -1.38 4.87 -15.94
C LEU A 325 -2.35 5.12 -17.11
N ASP A 326 -2.31 4.28 -18.16
CA ASP A 326 -3.20 4.39 -19.32
C ASP A 326 -4.60 3.81 -19.02
N PHE A 327 -5.31 4.48 -18.11
CA PHE A 327 -6.65 4.13 -17.69
C PHE A 327 -7.67 4.21 -18.83
N ARG A 328 -7.45 5.09 -19.82
CA ARG A 328 -8.35 5.21 -20.98
C ARG A 328 -8.31 3.95 -21.84
N SER A 329 -7.11 3.47 -22.18
CA SER A 329 -6.95 2.22 -22.94
C SER A 329 -7.48 1.04 -22.13
N TRP A 330 -7.15 0.97 -20.85
CA TRP A 330 -7.64 -0.05 -19.94
C TRP A 330 -9.17 -0.10 -19.87
N ARG A 331 -9.84 1.03 -19.57
CA ARG A 331 -11.30 1.12 -19.45
C ARG A 331 -12.03 0.72 -20.73
N LYS A 332 -11.45 1.02 -21.90
CA LYS A 332 -12.01 0.70 -23.20
C LYS A 332 -12.08 -0.81 -23.46
N ASN A 333 -11.18 -1.58 -22.87
CA ASN A 333 -11.09 -3.02 -23.11
C ASN A 333 -11.92 -3.85 -22.11
N LEU A 334 -12.44 -3.25 -21.05
CA LEU A 334 -13.24 -3.96 -20.04
C LEU A 334 -14.52 -4.53 -20.66
N ASP A 335 -14.78 -5.79 -20.36
CA ASP A 335 -15.96 -6.52 -20.81
C ASP A 335 -16.30 -7.61 -19.78
N ALA A 336 -17.42 -7.40 -19.06
CA ALA A 336 -17.86 -8.31 -18.00
C ALA A 336 -18.25 -9.70 -18.52
N ASP A 337 -18.79 -9.80 -19.75
CA ASP A 337 -19.18 -11.08 -20.33
C ASP A 337 -17.94 -11.92 -20.71
N SER A 338 -16.85 -11.24 -21.10
CA SER A 338 -15.57 -11.87 -21.41
C SER A 338 -14.70 -12.18 -20.19
N CYS A 339 -15.00 -11.57 -19.03
CA CYS A 339 -14.32 -11.85 -17.76
C CYS A 339 -15.28 -11.82 -16.56
N PRO A 340 -16.18 -12.83 -16.45
CA PRO A 340 -17.03 -13.00 -15.28
C PRO A 340 -16.22 -13.45 -14.05
N LEU A 341 -16.84 -13.41 -12.86
CA LEU A 341 -16.30 -14.07 -11.67
C LEU A 341 -16.03 -15.56 -11.96
N GLY A 342 -14.89 -16.07 -11.49
CA GLY A 342 -14.41 -17.43 -11.75
C GLY A 342 -13.86 -17.68 -13.16
N ALA A 343 -13.70 -16.65 -14.02
CA ALA A 343 -13.12 -16.81 -15.35
C ALA A 343 -11.64 -17.26 -15.34
N SER A 344 -10.92 -17.00 -14.25
CA SER A 344 -9.57 -17.46 -13.98
C SER A 344 -9.36 -17.68 -12.48
N ALA A 345 -8.23 -18.27 -12.09
CA ALA A 345 -7.91 -18.51 -10.68
C ALA A 345 -7.89 -17.21 -9.85
N GLU A 346 -7.55 -16.09 -10.46
CA GLU A 346 -7.50 -14.77 -9.82
C GLU A 346 -8.87 -14.12 -9.73
N MET A 347 -9.83 -14.55 -10.56
CA MET A 347 -11.21 -14.08 -10.52
C MET A 347 -12.09 -14.93 -9.58
N GLU A 348 -11.51 -15.88 -8.84
CA GLU A 348 -12.17 -16.61 -7.76
C GLU A 348 -12.14 -15.79 -6.45
N PRO A 349 -13.25 -15.69 -5.70
CA PRO A 349 -13.24 -15.02 -4.41
C PRO A 349 -12.22 -15.63 -3.44
N GLY A 350 -11.41 -14.79 -2.81
CA GLY A 350 -10.31 -15.21 -1.91
C GLY A 350 -8.93 -15.33 -2.58
N ALA A 351 -8.83 -15.20 -3.90
CA ALA A 351 -7.60 -15.44 -4.65
C ALA A 351 -6.43 -14.50 -4.31
N ALA A 352 -6.70 -13.26 -3.87
CA ALA A 352 -5.68 -12.28 -3.51
C ALA A 352 -4.85 -12.67 -2.27
N GLY A 353 -5.39 -13.54 -1.41
CA GLY A 353 -4.69 -14.00 -0.21
C GLY A 353 -4.29 -12.87 0.73
N LEU A 354 -5.18 -11.90 0.95
CA LEU A 354 -4.91 -10.72 1.78
C LEU A 354 -4.54 -11.14 3.21
N SER A 355 -3.52 -10.48 3.77
CA SER A 355 -3.02 -10.75 5.12
C SER A 355 -2.65 -9.46 5.83
N TYR A 356 -2.66 -9.49 7.17
CA TYR A 356 -2.27 -8.37 8.01
C TYR A 356 -1.28 -8.79 9.08
N ASN A 357 -0.40 -7.87 9.48
CA ASN A 357 0.50 -8.10 10.59
C ASN A 357 -0.26 -7.93 11.91
N SER A 358 -0.38 -9.01 12.69
CA SER A 358 -1.09 -8.96 13.96
C SER A 358 -0.38 -8.09 15.01
N ALA A 359 0.93 -7.85 14.88
CA ALA A 359 1.68 -6.98 15.78
C ALA A 359 1.23 -5.51 15.69
N TRP A 360 0.70 -5.09 14.53
CA TRP A 360 0.20 -3.72 14.32
C TRP A 360 -1.23 -3.52 14.83
N VAL A 361 -1.91 -4.60 15.22
CA VAL A 361 -3.25 -4.57 15.81
C VAL A 361 -3.08 -4.55 17.33
N LEU A 362 -2.79 -3.38 17.89
CA LEU A 362 -2.68 -3.21 19.35
C LEU A 362 -4.03 -3.53 20.02
N PRO A 363 -4.03 -4.26 21.17
CA PRO A 363 -5.24 -4.54 21.96
C PRO A 363 -5.84 -3.30 22.64
#